data_AF-A0A0K2UKE6-F1
#
_entry.id   AF-A0A0K2UKE6-F1
#
_cell.length_a   1.000
_cell.length_b   1.000
_cell.length_c   1.000
_cell.angle_alpha   90.00
_cell.angle_beta   90.00
_cell.angle_gamma   90.00
#
_symmetry.space_group_name_H-M   'P 1'
#
loop_
_entity.id
_entity.type
_entity.pdbx_description
1 polymer ?
#
loop_
_entity_poly.entity_id
_entity_poly.type
_entity_poly.pdbx_seq_one_letter_code
_entity_poly.pdbx_strand_id
1 'polypeptide(L)'
;VLFIKNIPPNNYFPFFLIRRYQIGQRISALYTQDDRWYPAKILSFTTLENGERKYTVRYKFHGNLEELESSHIRKRVNSKVRKRRKHHQKRRKEGKK
;
A
#
# COMPACT_ATOMS: atom_id res chain seq x y z
N VAL A 1 -12.27 -45.15 -2.56
CA VAL A 1 -12.76 -43.82 -2.98
C VAL A 1 -12.24 -42.80 -1.96
N LEU A 2 -11.08 -42.17 -2.24
CA LEU A 2 -10.36 -41.39 -1.24
C LEU A 2 -10.94 -39.98 -1.09
N PHE A 3 -11.23 -39.66 0.17
CA PHE A 3 -11.60 -38.38 0.76
C PHE A 3 -10.74 -37.19 0.27
N ILE A 4 -11.39 -36.05 -0.01
CA ILE A 4 -10.82 -34.75 0.35
C ILE A 4 -11.89 -33.96 1.11
N LYS A 5 -11.64 -33.88 2.42
CA LYS A 5 -12.43 -33.17 3.42
C LYS A 5 -12.29 -31.65 3.21
N ASN A 6 -13.40 -30.95 3.49
CA ASN A 6 -13.47 -29.58 4.01
C ASN A 6 -12.13 -28.86 4.18
N ILE A 7 -11.81 -27.97 3.24
CA ILE A 7 -10.75 -26.98 3.40
C ILE A 7 -11.33 -25.83 4.25
N PRO A 8 -10.79 -25.55 5.45
CA PRO A 8 -11.29 -24.47 6.29
C PRO A 8 -11.00 -23.08 5.64
N PRO A 9 -11.88 -22.08 5.83
CA PRO A 9 -11.79 -20.77 5.15
C PRO A 9 -10.72 -19.84 5.73
N ASN A 10 -9.71 -20.35 6.43
CA ASN A 10 -8.78 -19.49 7.15
C ASN A 10 -7.33 -19.96 7.00
N ASN A 11 -6.55 -19.10 6.35
CA ASN A 11 -5.10 -18.94 6.51
C ASN A 11 -4.23 -20.21 6.43
N TYR A 12 -3.92 -20.62 5.20
CA TYR A 12 -2.60 -21.20 4.91
C TYR A 12 -1.97 -20.37 3.79
N PHE A 13 -1.27 -19.30 4.17
CA PHE A 13 -0.31 -18.61 3.32
C PHE A 13 1.06 -19.31 3.48
N PRO A 14 1.46 -20.23 2.60
CA PRO A 14 2.82 -20.75 2.64
C PRO A 14 3.76 -19.63 2.17
N PHE A 15 4.52 -19.09 3.11
CA PHE A 15 5.90 -18.58 3.11
C PHE A 15 6.70 -18.30 1.81
N PHE A 16 6.06 -18.00 0.69
CA PHE A 16 6.65 -17.13 -0.32
C PHE A 16 5.96 -15.78 -0.21
N LEU A 17 6.65 -14.86 0.48
CA LEU A 17 6.32 -13.46 0.69
C LEU A 17 6.29 -12.68 -0.64
N ILE A 18 5.59 -13.18 -1.65
CA ILE A 18 5.21 -12.41 -2.81
C ILE A 18 4.45 -11.23 -2.24
N ARG A 19 4.95 -10.00 -2.48
CA ARG A 19 4.32 -8.76 -2.03
C ARG A 19 3.01 -8.59 -2.79
N ARG A 20 2.01 -9.37 -2.38
CA ARG A 20 0.69 -9.42 -2.98
C ARG A 20 -0.08 -8.23 -2.45
N TYR A 21 -0.28 -7.26 -3.32
CA TYR A 21 -1.14 -6.14 -3.02
C TYR A 21 -2.61 -6.49 -3.29
N GLN A 22 -3.51 -5.88 -2.52
CA GLN A 22 -4.96 -6.10 -2.64
C GLN A 22 -5.63 -5.03 -3.51
N ILE A 23 -6.72 -5.41 -4.17
CA ILE A 23 -7.59 -4.45 -4.86
C ILE A 23 -8.11 -3.43 -3.87
N GLY A 24 -8.03 -2.16 -4.25
CA GLY A 24 -8.43 -1.04 -3.43
C GLY A 24 -7.35 -0.52 -2.46
N GLN A 25 -6.22 -1.22 -2.34
CA GLN A 25 -5.13 -0.81 -1.46
C GLN A 25 -4.47 0.48 -1.96
N ARG A 26 -4.19 1.40 -1.01
CA ARG A 26 -3.40 2.61 -1.28
C ARG A 26 -1.92 2.30 -1.26
N ILE A 27 -1.23 2.66 -2.32
CA ILE A 27 0.18 2.36 -2.59
C ILE A 27 0.90 3.62 -3.08
N SER A 28 2.21 3.52 -3.24
CA SER A 28 2.99 4.42 -4.10
C SER A 28 3.44 3.63 -5.32
N ALA A 29 3.16 4.13 -6.51
CA ALA A 29 3.57 3.54 -7.78
C ALA A 29 4.63 4.42 -8.45
N LEU A 30 5.62 3.80 -9.10
CA LEU A 30 6.61 4.50 -9.92
C LEU A 30 5.96 4.87 -11.26
N TYR A 31 5.93 6.16 -11.57
CA TYR A 31 5.48 6.64 -12.86
C TYR A 31 6.61 6.55 -13.87
N THR A 32 6.43 5.77 -14.93
CA THR A 32 7.46 5.42 -15.92
C THR A 32 8.01 6.59 -16.71
N GLN A 33 7.24 7.67 -16.86
CA GLN A 33 7.66 8.84 -17.64
C GLN A 33 8.72 9.70 -16.93
N ASP A 34 8.63 9.80 -15.60
CA ASP A 34 9.45 10.72 -14.81
C ASP A 34 10.27 10.00 -13.71
N ASP A 35 10.20 8.67 -13.63
CA ASP A 35 10.82 7.82 -12.61
C ASP A 35 10.55 8.29 -11.17
N ARG A 36 9.35 8.83 -10.94
CA ARG A 36 8.93 9.39 -9.65
C ARG A 36 7.80 8.58 -9.02
N TRP A 37 7.81 8.52 -7.68
CA TRP A 37 6.83 7.77 -6.91
C TRP A 37 5.61 8.62 -6.57
N TYR A 38 4.45 8.25 -7.10
CA TYR A 38 3.20 8.95 -6.86
C TYR A 38 2.20 8.10 -6.08
N PRO A 39 1.33 8.71 -5.26
CA PRO A 39 0.28 7.97 -4.56
C PRO A 39 -0.75 7.43 -5.56
N ALA A 40 -0.97 6.13 -5.49
CA ALA A 40 -1.88 5.40 -6.35
C ALA A 40 -2.77 4.43 -5.57
N LYS A 41 -3.76 3.87 -6.25
CA LYS A 41 -4.66 2.84 -5.72
C LYS A 41 -4.69 1.67 -6.69
N ILE A 42 -4.62 0.45 -6.18
CA ILE A 42 -4.75 -0.75 -7.03
C ILE A 42 -6.21 -0.94 -7.40
N LEU A 43 -6.45 -1.16 -8.69
CA LEU A 43 -7.77 -1.46 -9.22
C LEU A 43 -7.95 -2.94 -9.51
N SER A 44 -6.93 -3.57 -10.10
CA SER A 44 -6.97 -4.97 -10.52
C SER A 44 -5.57 -5.56 -10.55
N PHE A 45 -5.48 -6.88 -10.64
CA PHE A 45 -4.23 -7.57 -10.92
C PHE A 45 -4.50 -8.73 -11.87
N THR A 46 -3.57 -8.96 -12.78
CA THR A 46 -3.57 -10.10 -13.70
C THR A 46 -2.42 -11.01 -13.28
N THR A 47 -2.72 -12.30 -13.13
CA THR A 47 -1.68 -13.30 -12.87
C THR A 47 -1.23 -13.85 -14.21
N LEU A 48 0.06 -13.71 -14.50
CA LEU A 48 0.69 -14.24 -15.70
C LEU A 48 0.94 -15.75 -15.53
N GLU A 49 1.13 -16.45 -16.64
CA GLU A 49 1.36 -17.90 -16.67
C GLU A 49 2.63 -18.32 -15.89
N ASN A 50 3.63 -17.43 -15.84
CA ASN A 50 4.86 -17.60 -15.06
C ASN A 50 4.66 -17.45 -13.53
N GLY A 51 3.43 -17.16 -13.06
CA GLY A 51 3.11 -16.95 -11.65
C GLY A 51 3.34 -15.52 -11.14
N GLU A 52 3.83 -14.61 -11.98
CA GLU A 52 3.99 -13.20 -11.65
C GLU A 52 2.66 -12.45 -11.71
N ARG A 53 2.58 -11.28 -11.07
CA ARG A 53 1.39 -10.43 -11.07
C ARG A 53 1.70 -9.05 -11.62
N LYS A 54 0.94 -8.67 -12.66
CA LYS A 54 0.83 -7.29 -13.11
C LYS A 54 -0.32 -6.62 -12.40
N TYR A 55 -0.10 -5.41 -11.91
CA TYR A 55 -1.06 -4.64 -11.14
C TYR A 55 -1.48 -3.41 -11.92
N THR A 56 -2.78 -3.24 -12.11
CA THR A 56 -3.35 -2.03 -12.68
C THR A 56 -3.55 -1.03 -11.55
N VAL A 57 -2.85 0.10 -11.62
CA VAL A 57 -2.89 1.16 -10.61
C VAL A 57 -3.52 2.42 -11.18
N ARG A 58 -4.23 3.17 -10.33
CA ARG A 58 -4.76 4.50 -10.65
C ARG A 58 -4.09 5.57 -9.81
N TYR A 59 -3.43 6.52 -10.48
CA TYR A 59 -2.79 7.65 -9.82
C TYR A 59 -3.82 8.62 -9.24
N LYS A 60 -3.60 9.08 -8.00
CA LYS A 60 -4.59 9.89 -7.27
C LYS A 60 -4.84 11.27 -7.90
N PHE A 61 -3.79 11.92 -8.39
CA PHE A 61 -3.87 13.32 -8.80
C PHE A 61 -4.28 13.50 -10.27
N HIS A 62 -3.77 12.65 -11.15
CA HIS A 62 -4.00 12.77 -12.59
C HIS A 62 -5.09 11.82 -13.10
N GLY A 63 -5.49 10.80 -12.32
CA GLY A 63 -6.46 9.81 -12.76
C GLY A 63 -5.91 8.78 -13.77
N ASN A 64 -4.68 8.97 -14.25
CA ASN A 64 -3.99 8.06 -15.15
C ASN A 64 -3.96 6.63 -14.60
N LEU A 65 -4.07 5.68 -15.52
CA LEU A 65 -4.01 4.25 -15.26
C LEU A 65 -2.73 3.68 -15.85
N GLU A 66 -2.09 2.79 -15.11
CA GLU A 66 -0.86 2.15 -15.57
C GLU A 66 -0.78 0.72 -15.05
N GLU A 67 -0.23 -0.18 -15.88
CA GLU A 67 0.01 -1.56 -15.51
C GLU A 67 1.47 -1.74 -15.14
N LEU A 68 1.70 -2.09 -13.88
CA LEU A 68 3.02 -2.13 -13.28
C LEU A 68 3.26 -3.46 -12.58
N GLU A 69 4.51 -3.89 -12.61
CA GLU A 69 4.96 -5.03 -11.83
C GLU A 69 5.06 -4.70 -10.34
N SER A 70 5.10 -5.73 -9.51
CA SER A 70 5.25 -5.58 -8.06
C SER A 70 6.51 -4.80 -7.65
N SER A 71 7.55 -4.79 -8.48
CA SER A 71 8.81 -4.04 -8.32
C SER A 71 8.61 -2.52 -8.35
N HIS A 72 7.65 -2.06 -9.16
CA HIS A 72 7.31 -0.65 -9.34
C HIS A 72 6.24 -0.16 -8.35
N ILE A 73 5.93 -0.98 -7.34
CA ILE A 73 4.90 -0.68 -6.34
C ILE A 73 5.49 -0.77 -4.93
N ARG A 74 5.18 0.23 -4.11
CA ARG A 74 5.57 0.29 -2.69
C ARG A 74 4.34 0.41 -1.79
N LYS A 75 4.34 -0.31 -0.66
CA LYS A 75 3.35 -0.10 0.40
C LYS A 75 3.50 1.33 0.94
N ARG A 76 2.41 2.08 0.97
CA ARG A 76 2.39 3.39 1.60
C ARG A 76 2.36 3.20 3.12
N VAL A 77 3.49 3.39 3.78
CA VAL A 77 3.55 3.39 5.24
C VAL A 77 2.90 4.69 5.70
N ASN A 78 1.70 4.61 6.26
CA ASN A 78 1.10 5.78 6.90
C ASN A 78 1.92 6.06 8.16
N SER A 79 2.89 6.97 8.06
CA SER A 79 3.49 7.59 9.23
C SER A 79 2.37 8.36 9.93
N LYS A 80 1.78 7.76 10.98
CA LYS A 80 0.97 8.50 11.94
C LYS A 80 1.89 9.58 12.50
N VAL A 81 1.83 10.78 11.94
CA VAL A 81 2.44 11.97 12.55
C VAL A 81 1.75 12.11 13.89
N ARG A 82 2.38 11.61 14.95
CA ARG A 82 1.98 11.88 16.33
C ARG A 82 2.05 13.38 16.48
N LYS A 83 0.92 14.07 16.33
CA LYS A 83 0.77 15.47 16.72
C LYS A 83 1.13 15.56 18.20
N ARG A 84 2.40 15.84 18.50
CA ARG A 84 2.80 16.28 19.84
C ARG A 84 2.10 17.61 20.08
N ARG A 85 0.98 17.54 20.80
CA ARG A 85 0.28 18.68 21.39
C ARG A 85 1.30 19.52 22.16
N LYS A 86 1.79 20.62 21.58
CA LYS A 86 2.53 21.66 22.32
C LYS A 86 1.49 22.45 23.14
N HIS A 87 1.10 21.92 24.31
CA HIS A 87 0.15 22.57 25.22
C HIS A 87 0.71 22.79 26.63
N HIS A 88 2.01 23.09 26.78
CA HIS A 88 2.59 23.32 28.13
C HIS A 88 3.74 24.35 28.20
N GLN A 89 3.80 25.39 27.37
CA GLN A 89 4.91 26.38 27.49
C GLN A 89 4.53 27.86 27.50
N LYS A 90 3.27 28.23 27.75
CA LYS A 90 2.91 29.67 27.80
C LYS A 90 2.01 30.07 28.99
N ARG A 91 2.35 29.64 30.21
CA ARG A 91 1.79 30.21 31.46
C ARG A 91 2.86 30.64 32.50
N ARG A 92 4.11 30.91 32.10
CA ARG A 92 5.16 31.40 33.03
C ARG A 92 5.75 32.78 32.67
N LYS A 93 5.05 33.61 31.88
CA LYS A 93 5.50 34.97 31.53
C LYS A 93 4.53 36.11 31.87
N GLU A 94 3.55 35.88 32.76
CA GLU A 94 2.66 36.95 33.26
C GLU A 94 2.79 37.19 34.76
N GLY A 95 3.88 36.73 35.38
CA GLY A 95 4.20 37.03 36.76
C GLY A 95 5.65 37.47 36.87
N LYS A 96 5.95 38.69 36.42
CA LYS A 96 7.09 39.55 36.80
C LYS A 96 7.19 40.75 35.85
N LYS A 97 6.40 41.78 36.11
CA LYS A 97 6.83 43.13 36.49
C LYS A 97 5.61 44.02 36.56
#